data_AF-A0A423WT40-F1
#
_entry.id   AF-A0A423WT40-F1
#
_cell.length_a   1.000
_cell.length_b   1.000
_cell.length_c   1.000
_cell.angle_alpha   90.00
_cell.angle_beta   90.00
_cell.angle_gamma   90.00
#
_symmetry.space_group_name_H-M   'P 1'
#
loop_
_entity.id
_entity.type
_entity.pdbx_description
1 polymer ?
#
loop_
_entity_poly.entity_id
_entity_poly.type
_entity_poly.pdbx_seq_one_letter_code
_entity_poly.pdbx_strand_id
1 'polypeptide(L)'
;MDHQHLSAIATDAIEHTLRYHLERVAHLSEEDRTLISDSIQEVFSLREHAEDIHVAHLEIACDAAISFAENFNEKVSESQRINLRWFYTCVQSLLTIELKPELLEDGQVDRLPLPNEQIDTESGIDASSPCSSSAKHDAPLRETSAERSVTADDEPAVAMKDARAPWEEDELRQLIQLKDSGLRHREIARRLGRTQSAVENKYGRLMKAAGKRPSRAAKTPQVNPSPERTHVEEEDVGQSSTSGKEACSGV
;
A
#
# COMPACT_ATOMS: atom_id res chain seq x y z
N MET A 1 -27.13 0.63 -15.28
CA MET A 1 -25.94 0.50 -16.14
C MET A 1 -25.94 -0.88 -16.78
N ASP A 2 -25.64 -1.01 -18.07
CA ASP A 2 -25.42 -2.31 -18.71
C ASP A 2 -23.94 -2.74 -18.59
N HIS A 3 -23.63 -3.97 -18.99
CA HIS A 3 -22.26 -4.50 -18.87
C HIS A 3 -21.28 -3.80 -19.82
N GLN A 4 -21.76 -3.34 -20.99
CA GLN A 4 -20.93 -2.64 -21.97
C GLN A 4 -20.45 -1.30 -21.42
N HIS A 5 -21.35 -0.53 -20.81
CA HIS A 5 -21.03 0.74 -20.20
C HIS A 5 -20.13 0.56 -18.97
N LEU A 6 -20.39 -0.45 -18.13
CA LEU A 6 -19.50 -0.76 -17.00
C LEU A 6 -18.09 -1.15 -17.47
N SER A 7 -18.00 -1.93 -18.56
CA SER A 7 -16.74 -2.32 -19.19
C SER A 7 -15.97 -1.12 -19.74
N ALA A 8 -16.64 -0.15 -20.35
CA ALA A 8 -15.99 1.09 -20.80
C ALA A 8 -15.39 1.87 -19.61
N ILE A 9 -16.16 2.09 -18.54
CA ILE A 9 -15.70 2.80 -17.34
C ILE A 9 -14.51 2.07 -16.68
N ALA A 10 -14.61 0.74 -16.53
CA ALA A 10 -13.53 -0.07 -15.97
C ALA A 10 -12.25 0.01 -16.81
N THR A 11 -12.39 -0.06 -18.13
CA THR A 11 -11.27 0.05 -19.08
C THR A 11 -10.57 1.40 -18.95
N ASP A 12 -11.32 2.50 -18.87
CA ASP A 12 -10.77 3.84 -18.72
C ASP A 12 -10.03 4.02 -17.38
N ALA A 13 -10.59 3.51 -16.28
CA ALA A 13 -9.95 3.54 -14.96
C ALA A 13 -8.66 2.71 -14.91
N ILE A 14 -8.65 1.52 -15.52
CA ILE A 14 -7.48 0.65 -15.66
C ILE A 14 -6.41 1.35 -16.49
N GLU A 15 -6.76 1.86 -17.68
CA GLU A 15 -5.82 2.53 -18.57
C GLU A 15 -5.19 3.76 -17.90
N HIS A 16 -6.00 4.56 -17.19
CA HIS A 16 -5.51 5.70 -16.42
C HIS A 16 -4.49 5.28 -15.35
N THR A 17 -4.80 4.23 -14.58
CA THR A 17 -3.92 3.72 -13.52
C THR A 17 -2.60 3.18 -14.10
N LEU A 18 -2.64 2.49 -15.25
CA LEU A 18 -1.45 2.00 -15.93
C LEU A 18 -0.55 3.11 -16.46
N ARG A 19 -1.13 4.17 -17.06
CA ARG A 19 -0.36 5.33 -17.52
C ARG A 19 0.42 5.96 -16.36
N TYR A 20 -0.19 6.01 -15.18
CA TYR A 20 0.49 6.49 -13.98
C TYR A 20 1.62 5.55 -13.53
N HIS A 21 1.39 4.24 -13.49
CA HIS A 21 2.38 3.24 -13.05
C HIS A 21 3.61 3.14 -13.96
N LEU A 22 3.38 3.16 -15.28
CA LEU A 22 4.41 2.87 -16.27
C LEU A 22 5.16 4.11 -16.77
N GLU A 23 4.79 5.31 -16.28
CA GLU A 23 5.33 6.62 -16.68
C GLU A 23 5.37 6.83 -18.21
N ARG A 24 4.50 6.14 -18.94
CA ARG A 24 4.44 6.11 -20.40
C ARG A 24 3.00 6.09 -20.87
N VAL A 25 2.80 6.44 -22.14
CA VAL A 25 1.53 6.26 -22.84
C VAL A 25 1.29 4.76 -22.99
N ALA A 26 0.77 4.13 -21.94
CA ALA A 26 0.28 2.77 -21.98
C ALA A 26 -1.13 2.82 -22.56
N HIS A 27 -1.30 2.20 -23.72
CA HIS A 27 -2.60 1.90 -24.28
C HIS A 27 -2.86 0.41 -24.08
N LEU A 28 -4.05 0.07 -23.60
CA LEU A 28 -4.51 -1.31 -23.55
C LEU A 28 -4.65 -1.85 -24.97
N SER A 29 -4.14 -3.05 -25.21
CA SER A 29 -4.38 -3.76 -26.47
C SER A 29 -5.86 -4.15 -26.58
N GLU A 30 -6.32 -4.46 -27.80
CA GLU A 30 -7.69 -4.98 -28.00
C GLU A 30 -7.91 -6.32 -27.27
N GLU A 31 -6.86 -7.13 -27.12
CA GLU A 31 -6.91 -8.36 -26.31
C GLU A 31 -7.17 -8.02 -24.83
N ASP A 32 -6.49 -7.01 -24.29
CA ASP A 32 -6.67 -6.58 -22.90
C ASP A 32 -8.09 -6.02 -22.66
N ARG A 33 -8.62 -5.24 -23.62
CA ARG A 33 -9.99 -4.71 -23.56
C ARG A 33 -11.02 -5.83 -23.60
N THR A 34 -10.80 -6.84 -24.44
CA THR A 34 -11.65 -8.02 -24.54
C THR A 34 -11.62 -8.80 -23.22
N LEU A 35 -10.44 -9.03 -22.65
CA LEU A 35 -10.27 -9.70 -21.36
C LEU A 35 -11.07 -9.00 -20.23
N ILE A 36 -11.00 -7.67 -20.16
CA ILE A 36 -11.77 -6.89 -19.17
C ILE A 36 -13.27 -7.05 -19.41
N SER A 37 -13.72 -6.96 -20.68
CA SER A 37 -15.14 -7.10 -21.04
C SER A 37 -15.70 -8.48 -20.70
N ASP A 38 -14.96 -9.53 -21.07
CA ASP A 38 -15.32 -10.92 -20.80
C ASP A 38 -15.39 -11.18 -19.28
N SER A 39 -14.41 -10.69 -18.52
CA SER A 39 -14.38 -10.81 -17.05
C SER A 39 -15.60 -10.15 -16.41
N ILE A 40 -15.98 -8.96 -16.87
CA ILE A 40 -17.18 -8.28 -16.38
C ILE A 40 -18.43 -9.06 -16.75
N GLN A 41 -18.55 -9.51 -18.01
CA GLN A 41 -19.72 -10.22 -18.50
C GLN A 41 -19.96 -11.53 -17.72
N GLU A 42 -18.90 -12.25 -17.36
CA GLU A 42 -18.96 -13.49 -16.57
C GLU A 42 -19.67 -13.29 -15.22
N VAL A 43 -19.28 -12.25 -14.47
CA VAL A 43 -19.80 -12.01 -13.12
C VAL A 43 -20.98 -11.05 -13.08
N PHE A 44 -21.36 -10.45 -14.21
CA PHE A 44 -22.36 -9.37 -14.25
C PHE A 44 -23.72 -9.77 -13.69
N SER A 45 -24.12 -11.04 -13.86
CA SER A 45 -25.39 -11.57 -13.35
C SER A 45 -25.49 -11.55 -11.83
N LEU A 46 -24.36 -11.55 -11.10
CA LEU A 46 -24.34 -11.52 -9.64
C LEU A 46 -24.91 -10.22 -9.07
N ARG A 47 -24.92 -9.14 -9.86
CA ARG A 47 -25.46 -7.83 -9.44
C ARG A 47 -26.93 -7.90 -8.99
N GLU A 48 -27.71 -8.85 -9.51
CA GLU A 48 -29.13 -9.00 -9.20
C GLU A 48 -29.37 -9.40 -7.73
N HIS A 49 -28.32 -9.89 -7.05
CA HIS A 49 -28.37 -10.33 -5.66
C HIS A 49 -27.89 -9.26 -4.67
N ALA A 50 -27.39 -8.12 -5.16
CA ALA A 50 -26.85 -7.08 -4.30
C ALA A 50 -27.93 -6.11 -3.81
N GLU A 51 -27.82 -5.68 -2.55
CA GLU A 51 -28.70 -4.67 -1.97
C GLU A 51 -28.44 -3.27 -2.57
N ASP A 52 -27.16 -2.94 -2.80
CA ASP A 52 -26.75 -1.70 -3.49
C ASP A 52 -26.14 -2.04 -4.86
N ILE A 53 -26.87 -1.67 -5.92
CA ILE A 53 -26.49 -1.89 -7.32
C ILE A 53 -25.17 -1.18 -7.68
N HIS A 54 -24.91 0.00 -7.13
CA HIS A 54 -23.69 0.75 -7.42
C HIS A 54 -22.47 0.11 -6.77
N VAL A 55 -22.61 -0.40 -5.54
CA VAL A 55 -21.56 -1.19 -4.89
C VAL A 55 -21.29 -2.46 -5.69
N ALA A 56 -22.33 -3.14 -6.19
CA ALA A 56 -22.15 -4.32 -7.03
C ALA A 56 -21.36 -4.00 -8.31
N HIS A 57 -21.70 -2.92 -9.02
CA HIS A 57 -20.94 -2.51 -10.20
C HIS A 57 -19.48 -2.18 -9.87
N LEU A 58 -19.23 -1.51 -8.73
CA LEU A 58 -17.88 -1.19 -8.27
C LEU A 58 -17.04 -2.45 -8.04
N GLU A 59 -17.57 -3.41 -7.29
CA GLU A 59 -16.86 -4.66 -6.99
C GLU A 59 -16.64 -5.50 -8.26
N ILE A 60 -17.65 -5.64 -9.13
CA ILE A 60 -17.51 -6.35 -10.41
C ILE A 60 -16.38 -5.76 -11.27
N ALA A 61 -16.32 -4.42 -11.38
CA ALA A 61 -15.27 -3.75 -12.15
C ALA A 61 -13.89 -3.88 -11.49
N CYS A 62 -13.81 -3.87 -10.15
CA CYS A 62 -12.55 -4.08 -9.44
C CYS A 62 -12.03 -5.52 -9.58
N ASP A 63 -12.91 -6.52 -9.54
CA ASP A 63 -12.55 -7.92 -9.76
C ASP A 63 -12.00 -8.12 -11.18
N ALA A 64 -12.66 -7.55 -12.19
CA ALA A 64 -12.15 -7.57 -13.57
C ALA A 64 -10.78 -6.89 -13.70
N ALA A 65 -10.55 -5.80 -12.94
CA ALA A 65 -9.25 -5.11 -12.91
C ALA A 65 -8.15 -5.99 -12.28
N ILE A 66 -8.45 -6.76 -11.22
CA ILE A 66 -7.50 -7.70 -10.63
C ILE A 66 -7.15 -8.81 -11.63
N SER A 67 -8.15 -9.44 -12.24
CA SER A 67 -7.93 -10.47 -13.27
C SER A 67 -7.06 -9.97 -14.43
N PHE A 68 -7.30 -8.74 -14.89
CA PHE A 68 -6.45 -8.08 -15.87
C PHE A 68 -5.01 -7.89 -15.36
N ALA A 69 -4.82 -7.36 -14.14
CA ALA A 69 -3.50 -7.08 -13.60
C ALA A 69 -2.66 -8.35 -13.37
N GLU A 70 -3.30 -9.45 -12.99
CA GLU A 70 -2.67 -10.77 -12.89
C GLU A 70 -2.19 -11.25 -14.26
N ASN A 71 -3.06 -11.24 -15.27
CA ASN A 71 -2.69 -11.61 -16.65
C ASN A 71 -1.57 -10.72 -17.20
N PHE A 72 -1.63 -9.41 -16.95
CA PHE A 72 -0.59 -8.46 -17.34
C PHE A 72 0.75 -8.81 -16.67
N ASN A 73 0.75 -9.13 -15.37
CA ASN A 73 1.96 -9.47 -14.61
C ASN A 73 2.65 -10.76 -15.07
N GLU A 74 1.93 -11.66 -15.73
CA GLU A 74 2.48 -12.85 -16.38
C GLU A 74 3.22 -12.51 -17.68
N LYS A 75 2.72 -11.50 -18.42
CA LYS A 75 3.25 -11.08 -19.73
C LYS A 75 4.45 -10.13 -19.64
N VAL A 76 4.59 -9.37 -18.54
CA VAL A 76 5.62 -8.32 -18.42
C VAL A 76 6.84 -8.72 -17.57
N SER A 77 7.92 -7.94 -17.73
CA SER A 77 9.13 -8.07 -16.92
C SER A 77 8.89 -7.76 -15.44
N GLU A 78 9.71 -8.32 -14.54
CA GLU A 78 9.58 -8.13 -13.09
C GLU A 78 9.61 -6.66 -12.66
N SER A 79 10.40 -5.82 -13.35
CA SER A 79 10.46 -4.37 -13.11
C SER A 79 9.19 -3.61 -13.47
N GLN A 80 8.32 -4.20 -14.29
CA GLN A 80 7.06 -3.59 -14.75
C GLN A 80 5.84 -4.20 -14.07
N ARG A 81 6.03 -5.18 -13.18
CA ARG A 81 4.93 -5.81 -12.47
C ARG A 81 4.17 -4.80 -11.64
N ILE A 82 2.87 -4.93 -11.68
CA ILE A 82 1.90 -4.13 -10.96
C ILE A 82 1.75 -4.73 -9.56
N ASN A 83 1.83 -3.89 -8.53
CA ASN A 83 1.42 -4.29 -7.19
C ASN A 83 -0.11 -4.34 -7.12
N LEU A 84 -0.68 -5.54 -7.00
CA LEU A 84 -2.14 -5.76 -7.06
C LEU A 84 -2.93 -4.91 -6.05
N ARG A 85 -2.43 -4.79 -4.81
CA ARG A 85 -3.10 -4.01 -3.76
C ARG A 85 -3.15 -2.52 -4.08
N TRP A 86 -2.02 -1.97 -4.51
CA TRP A 86 -1.95 -0.57 -4.95
C TRP A 86 -2.88 -0.33 -6.13
N PHE A 87 -2.85 -1.23 -7.12
CA PHE A 87 -3.66 -1.14 -8.32
C PHE A 87 -5.16 -1.16 -8.04
N TYR A 88 -5.63 -2.12 -7.23
CA TYR A 88 -7.01 -2.18 -6.75
C TYR A 88 -7.44 -0.86 -6.10
N THR A 89 -6.62 -0.33 -5.19
CA THR A 89 -6.95 0.92 -4.47
C THR A 89 -7.10 2.11 -5.43
N CYS A 90 -6.22 2.21 -6.43
CA CYS A 90 -6.28 3.27 -7.45
C CYS A 90 -7.51 3.12 -8.35
N VAL A 91 -7.75 1.91 -8.89
CA VAL A 91 -8.89 1.64 -9.76
C VAL A 91 -10.21 1.86 -9.01
N GLN A 92 -10.34 1.33 -7.79
CA GLN A 92 -11.52 1.53 -6.95
C GLN A 92 -11.80 3.03 -6.69
N SER A 93 -10.75 3.83 -6.44
CA SER A 93 -10.90 5.27 -6.22
C SER A 93 -11.43 5.98 -7.46
N LEU A 94 -10.92 5.65 -8.65
CA LEU A 94 -11.39 6.21 -9.92
C LEU A 94 -12.82 5.76 -10.25
N LEU A 95 -13.12 4.47 -10.07
CA LEU A 95 -14.45 3.93 -10.29
C LEU A 95 -15.49 4.55 -9.35
N THR A 96 -15.12 4.84 -8.10
CA THR A 96 -16.04 5.47 -7.13
C THR A 96 -16.46 6.86 -7.60
N ILE A 97 -15.54 7.63 -8.21
CA ILE A 97 -15.82 8.96 -8.77
C ILE A 97 -16.84 8.86 -9.91
N GLU A 98 -16.67 7.89 -10.81
CA GLU A 98 -17.53 7.72 -11.99
C GLU A 98 -18.88 7.05 -11.68
N LEU A 99 -18.91 6.08 -10.76
CA LEU A 99 -20.10 5.28 -10.45
C LEU A 99 -20.99 5.89 -9.37
N LYS A 100 -20.43 6.76 -8.52
CA LYS A 100 -21.12 7.47 -7.44
C LYS A 100 -20.67 8.94 -7.37
N PRO A 101 -20.92 9.75 -8.42
CA PRO A 101 -20.55 11.16 -8.41
C PRO A 101 -21.21 11.94 -7.27
N GLU A 102 -22.33 11.45 -6.71
CA GLU A 102 -23.03 12.05 -5.58
C GLU A 102 -22.17 12.10 -4.30
N LEU A 103 -21.18 11.19 -4.17
CA LEU A 103 -20.19 11.25 -3.08
C LEU A 103 -19.26 12.46 -3.17
N LEU A 104 -19.23 13.12 -4.33
CA LEU A 104 -18.42 14.32 -4.60
C LEU A 104 -19.26 15.59 -4.63
N GLU A 105 -20.55 15.50 -4.93
CA GLU A 105 -21.39 16.68 -5.22
C GLU A 105 -21.75 17.51 -3.99
N ASP A 106 -21.71 16.98 -2.77
CA ASP A 106 -22.03 17.81 -1.58
C ASP A 106 -21.05 17.59 -0.43
N GLY A 107 -20.33 18.67 -0.07
CA GLY A 107 -19.49 18.76 1.13
C GLY A 107 -20.26 18.59 2.45
N GLN A 108 -21.54 18.24 2.43
CA GLN A 108 -22.30 17.71 3.55
C GLN A 108 -22.34 16.19 3.51
N VAL A 109 -21.20 15.57 3.81
CA VAL A 109 -21.24 14.19 4.32
C VAL A 109 -21.90 14.29 5.69
N ASP A 110 -23.10 13.74 5.85
CA ASP A 110 -23.72 13.52 7.15
C ASP A 110 -22.72 12.71 7.98
N ARG A 111 -21.95 13.43 8.80
CA ARG A 111 -20.98 12.79 9.67
C ARG A 111 -21.78 11.94 10.63
N LEU A 112 -21.40 10.66 10.72
CA LEU A 112 -21.93 9.79 11.77
C LEU A 112 -21.89 10.58 13.09
N PRO A 113 -23.02 10.68 13.80
CA PRO A 113 -23.09 11.46 15.03
C PRO A 113 -21.96 11.01 15.94
N LEU A 114 -21.06 11.94 16.28
CA LEU A 114 -19.95 11.64 17.17
C LEU A 114 -20.55 11.14 18.50
N PRO A 115 -20.12 10.00 19.05
CA PRO A 115 -20.68 9.42 20.28
C PRO A 115 -20.55 10.27 21.56
N ASN A 116 -20.17 11.55 21.47
CA ASN A 116 -19.67 12.34 22.58
C ASN A 116 -20.43 13.64 22.88
N GLU A 117 -21.62 13.85 22.32
CA GLU A 117 -22.48 15.01 22.64
C GLU A 117 -23.70 14.63 23.50
N GLN A 118 -23.55 13.61 24.35
CA GLN A 118 -24.47 13.34 25.47
C GLN A 118 -23.73 13.46 26.80
N ILE A 119 -23.11 14.61 27.06
CA ILE A 119 -22.71 14.98 28.42
C ILE A 119 -23.17 16.43 28.63
N ASP A 120 -24.13 16.57 29.54
CA ASP A 120 -24.57 17.79 30.23
C ASP A 120 -25.48 18.77 29.47
N THR A 121 -26.74 18.35 29.26
CA THR A 121 -27.86 19.31 29.40
C THR A 121 -28.84 18.78 30.44
N GLU A 122 -28.47 18.95 31.71
CA GLU A 122 -29.44 18.99 32.79
C GLU A 122 -30.16 20.35 32.73
N SER A 123 -31.39 20.39 32.23
CA SER A 123 -32.44 21.28 32.76
C SER A 123 -33.78 20.99 32.10
N GLY A 124 -34.80 20.75 32.93
CA GLY A 124 -36.18 21.04 32.55
C GLY A 124 -37.08 19.84 32.27
N ILE A 125 -37.37 19.07 33.32
CA ILE A 125 -38.72 18.67 33.72
C ILE A 125 -39.82 19.04 32.70
N ASP A 126 -40.39 18.07 32.00
CA ASP A 126 -41.83 17.81 32.17
C ASP A 126 -42.28 16.48 31.56
N ALA A 127 -43.15 15.86 32.33
CA ALA A 127 -43.66 14.52 32.20
C ALA A 127 -44.56 14.35 30.97
N SER A 128 -44.40 13.22 30.27
CA SER A 128 -45.48 12.25 30.00
C SER A 128 -44.94 11.07 29.20
N SER A 129 -44.97 9.89 29.81
CA SER A 129 -44.61 8.61 29.18
C SER A 129 -45.74 7.61 29.45
N PRO A 130 -46.15 6.82 28.44
CA PRO A 130 -46.72 5.51 28.70
C PRO A 130 -45.93 4.40 27.99
N CYS A 131 -45.30 3.58 28.83
CA CYS A 131 -45.39 2.11 28.93
C CYS A 131 -45.23 1.17 27.72
N SER A 132 -44.50 0.08 28.03
CA SER A 132 -44.57 -1.32 27.54
C SER A 132 -43.67 -1.67 26.35
N SER A 133 -42.87 -2.74 26.34
CA SER A 133 -42.66 -3.89 27.26
C SER A 133 -41.39 -4.61 26.79
N SER A 134 -40.41 -4.87 27.66
CA SER A 134 -40.14 -6.18 28.30
C SER A 134 -39.88 -7.37 27.34
N ALA A 135 -38.60 -7.67 27.11
CA ALA A 135 -38.15 -9.05 26.89
C ALA A 135 -36.75 -9.21 27.53
N LYS A 136 -36.72 -10.00 28.59
CA LYS A 136 -35.58 -10.34 29.43
C LYS A 136 -34.69 -11.36 28.71
N HIS A 137 -33.39 -11.12 28.65
CA HIS A 137 -32.40 -12.18 28.54
C HIS A 137 -31.32 -11.95 29.59
N ASP A 138 -31.47 -12.68 30.69
CA ASP A 138 -30.45 -12.90 31.70
C ASP A 138 -29.29 -13.69 31.07
N ALA A 139 -28.10 -13.10 31.04
CA ALA A 139 -26.85 -13.80 30.76
C ALA A 139 -25.89 -13.60 31.96
N PRO A 140 -25.35 -14.67 32.55
CA PRO A 140 -24.56 -14.57 33.77
C PRO A 140 -23.17 -14.01 33.49
N LEU A 141 -22.88 -12.88 34.15
CA LEU A 141 -21.54 -12.32 34.32
C LEU A 141 -20.64 -13.35 35.00
N ARG A 142 -19.79 -14.01 34.21
CA ARG A 142 -18.75 -14.89 34.69
C ARG A 142 -17.54 -14.03 35.06
N GLU A 143 -17.42 -13.72 36.35
CA GLU A 143 -16.24 -13.11 36.95
C GLU A 143 -15.03 -14.04 36.81
N THR A 144 -14.26 -13.87 35.73
CA THR A 144 -12.91 -14.43 35.65
C THR A 144 -11.95 -13.52 36.42
N SER A 145 -11.92 -13.70 37.73
CA SER A 145 -10.76 -13.40 38.58
C SER A 145 -9.63 -14.34 38.18
N ALA A 146 -8.67 -13.81 37.43
CA ALA A 146 -7.36 -14.44 37.23
C ALA A 146 -6.29 -13.44 37.68
N GLU A 147 -5.98 -13.56 38.97
CA GLU A 147 -4.68 -13.35 39.63
C GLU A 147 -3.62 -12.62 38.78
N ARG A 148 -3.64 -11.30 38.89
CA ARG A 148 -2.57 -10.42 38.43
C ARG A 148 -1.36 -10.63 39.35
N SER A 149 -0.45 -11.52 38.94
CA SER A 149 0.85 -11.75 39.58
C SER A 149 1.63 -10.43 39.68
N VAL A 150 1.61 -9.83 40.88
CA VAL A 150 2.40 -8.65 41.25
C VAL A 150 3.78 -9.16 41.67
N THR A 151 4.65 -9.40 40.70
CA THR A 151 6.09 -9.28 40.90
C THR A 151 6.50 -8.00 40.20
N ALA A 152 6.24 -6.88 40.87
CA ALA A 152 6.83 -5.60 40.53
C ALA A 152 8.33 -5.71 40.86
N ASP A 153 9.10 -6.22 39.91
CA ASP A 153 10.51 -5.88 39.83
C ASP A 153 10.58 -4.37 39.71
N ASP A 154 11.02 -3.74 40.80
CA ASP A 154 11.26 -2.31 40.96
C ASP A 154 12.47 -1.92 40.12
N GLU A 155 12.36 -2.11 38.80
CA GLU A 155 13.36 -1.63 37.85
C GLU A 155 13.31 -0.09 37.86
N PRO A 156 14.45 0.57 38.16
CA PRO A 156 14.49 2.02 38.23
C PRO A 156 14.02 2.58 36.88
N ALA A 157 13.03 3.48 36.94
CA ALA A 157 12.47 4.13 35.77
C ALA A 157 13.60 4.77 34.94
N VAL A 158 13.89 4.18 33.77
CA VAL A 158 14.93 4.66 32.87
C VAL A 158 14.57 6.09 32.46
N ALA A 159 15.44 7.05 32.78
CA ALA A 159 15.23 8.45 32.42
C ALA A 159 15.00 8.58 30.90
N MET A 160 13.90 9.23 30.51
CA MET A 160 13.62 9.47 29.09
C MET A 160 14.70 10.35 28.48
N LYS A 161 15.33 9.84 27.41
CA LYS A 161 16.28 10.58 26.59
C LYS A 161 15.55 11.59 25.71
N ASP A 162 16.23 12.69 25.39
CA ASP A 162 15.69 13.71 24.49
C ASP A 162 15.31 13.14 23.12
N ALA A 163 14.19 13.62 22.58
CA ALA A 163 13.70 13.20 21.27
C ALA A 163 14.66 13.54 20.11
N ARG A 164 15.57 14.51 20.33
CA ARG A 164 16.58 14.94 19.35
C ARG A 164 17.95 14.29 19.54
N ALA A 165 18.17 13.53 20.61
CA ALA A 165 19.46 12.90 20.83
C ALA A 165 19.75 11.89 19.70
N PRO A 166 20.98 11.87 19.15
CA PRO A 166 21.36 10.91 18.11
C PRO A 166 21.20 9.47 18.61
N TRP A 167 21.05 8.52 17.68
CA TRP A 167 20.97 7.10 18.03
C TRP A 167 22.38 6.53 18.11
N GLU A 168 22.75 6.02 19.27
CA GLU A 168 24.04 5.36 19.48
C GLU A 168 24.04 3.96 18.85
N GLU A 169 25.20 3.47 18.44
CA GLU A 169 25.33 2.15 17.79
C GLU A 169 24.87 1.00 18.69
N ASP A 170 25.13 1.09 20.00
CA ASP A 170 24.65 0.12 20.99
C ASP A 170 23.11 0.13 21.10
N GLU A 171 22.48 1.31 21.02
CA GLU A 171 21.01 1.43 21.03
C GLU A 171 20.40 0.79 19.78
N LEU A 172 21.07 0.89 18.62
CA LEU A 172 20.62 0.28 17.39
C LEU A 172 20.71 -1.24 17.42
N ARG A 173 21.79 -1.79 17.95
CA ARG A 173 21.93 -3.23 18.18
C ARG A 173 20.85 -3.75 19.12
N GLN A 174 20.59 -3.06 20.23
CA GLN A 174 19.51 -3.43 21.16
C GLN A 174 18.12 -3.34 20.51
N LEU A 175 17.85 -2.30 19.71
CA LEU A 175 16.60 -2.15 18.98
C LEU A 175 16.31 -3.35 18.06
N ILE A 176 17.32 -3.79 17.31
CA ILE A 176 17.19 -4.95 16.41
C ILE A 176 16.97 -6.23 17.22
N GLN A 177 17.77 -6.49 18.24
CA GLN A 177 17.65 -7.68 19.07
C GLN A 177 16.29 -7.78 19.79
N LEU A 178 15.79 -6.66 20.32
CA LEU A 178 14.47 -6.61 20.96
C LEU A 178 13.33 -6.82 19.95
N LYS A 179 13.55 -6.46 18.68
CA LYS A 179 12.61 -6.73 17.60
C LYS A 179 12.60 -8.17 17.14
N ASP A 180 13.78 -8.77 17.02
CA ASP A 180 13.92 -10.18 16.65
C ASP A 180 13.34 -11.12 17.73
N SER A 181 13.31 -10.67 18.98
CA SER A 181 12.62 -11.36 20.10
C SER A 181 11.10 -11.09 20.16
N GLY A 182 10.54 -10.35 19.20
CA GLY A 182 9.09 -10.17 19.04
C GLY A 182 8.46 -9.07 19.90
N LEU A 183 9.23 -8.22 20.57
CA LEU A 183 8.67 -7.15 21.41
C LEU A 183 7.96 -6.07 20.59
N ARG A 184 6.90 -5.51 21.17
CA ARG A 184 6.16 -4.38 20.57
C ARG A 184 6.96 -3.09 20.72
N HIS A 185 6.83 -2.17 19.77
CA HIS A 185 7.56 -0.89 19.77
C HIS A 185 7.43 -0.10 21.09
N ARG A 186 6.26 -0.17 21.74
CA ARG A 186 5.99 0.48 23.04
C ARG A 186 6.86 -0.08 24.18
N GLU A 187 7.13 -1.37 24.19
CA GLU A 187 8.00 -2.00 25.21
C GLU A 187 9.46 -1.66 24.97
N ILE A 188 9.87 -1.69 23.70
CA ILE A 188 11.22 -1.31 23.28
C ILE A 188 11.50 0.15 23.65
N ALA A 189 10.54 1.04 23.41
CA ALA A 189 10.61 2.45 23.79
C ALA A 189 10.85 2.64 25.29
N ARG A 190 10.15 1.87 26.14
CA ARG A 190 10.37 1.89 27.60
C ARG A 190 11.78 1.43 27.97
N ARG A 191 12.26 0.33 27.37
CA ARG A 191 13.62 -0.20 27.65
C ARG A 191 14.74 0.72 27.19
N LEU A 192 14.59 1.37 26.04
CA LEU A 192 15.61 2.27 25.48
C LEU A 192 15.51 3.72 26.00
N GLY A 193 14.48 4.06 26.80
CA GLY A 193 14.24 5.43 27.26
C GLY A 193 13.93 6.39 26.10
N ARG A 194 13.22 5.94 25.06
CA ARG A 194 12.85 6.74 23.87
C ARG A 194 11.34 6.75 23.68
N THR A 195 10.82 7.62 22.79
CA THR A 195 9.40 7.61 22.42
C THR A 195 9.09 6.47 21.45
N GLN A 196 7.86 5.95 21.49
CA GLN A 196 7.40 4.89 20.58
C GLN A 196 7.55 5.28 19.11
N SER A 197 7.18 6.52 18.75
CA SER A 197 7.30 7.03 17.38
C SER A 197 8.75 7.11 16.91
N ALA A 198 9.70 7.48 17.79
CA ALA A 198 11.12 7.49 17.45
C ALA A 198 11.64 6.08 17.14
N VAL A 199 11.24 5.09 17.93
CA VAL A 199 11.58 3.67 17.72
C VAL A 199 11.02 3.15 16.39
N GLU A 200 9.74 3.40 16.11
CA GLU A 200 9.07 2.97 14.87
C GLU A 200 9.72 3.58 13.62
N ASN A 201 9.94 4.89 13.65
CA ASN A 201 10.61 5.61 12.57
C ASN A 201 12.04 5.11 12.34
N LYS A 202 12.80 4.85 13.41
CA LYS A 202 14.19 4.39 13.29
C LYS A 202 14.25 2.96 12.75
N TYR A 203 13.42 2.05 13.27
CA TYR A 203 13.37 0.67 12.81
C TYR A 203 12.93 0.56 11.34
N GLY A 204 11.92 1.33 10.93
CA GLY A 204 11.49 1.39 9.54
C GLY A 204 12.60 1.88 8.59
N ARG A 205 13.42 2.85 9.02
CA ARG A 205 14.59 3.30 8.24
C ARG A 205 15.67 2.23 8.14
N LEU A 206 15.96 1.51 9.22
CA LEU A 206 16.94 0.42 9.23
C LEU A 206 16.53 -0.70 8.27
N MET A 207 15.26 -1.12 8.30
CA MET A 207 14.76 -2.18 7.42
C MET A 207 14.75 -1.76 5.94
N LYS A 208 14.40 -0.50 5.65
CA LYS A 208 14.53 0.05 4.29
C LYS A 208 15.99 0.13 3.82
N ALA A 209 16.92 0.47 4.70
CA ALA A 209 18.34 0.52 4.39
C ALA A 209 18.95 -0.88 4.20
N ALA A 210 18.49 -1.87 4.96
CA ALA A 210 18.92 -3.27 4.82
C ALA A 210 18.36 -3.93 3.54
N GLY A 211 17.12 -3.59 3.14
CA GLY A 211 16.48 -4.09 1.92
C GLY A 211 17.01 -3.44 0.63
N LYS A 212 17.49 -2.20 0.70
CA LYS A 212 18.28 -1.62 -0.39
C LYS A 212 19.69 -2.18 -0.29
N ARG A 213 19.97 -3.23 -1.08
CA ARG A 213 21.37 -3.64 -1.38
C ARG A 213 22.18 -2.36 -1.58
N PRO A 214 23.29 -2.14 -0.86
CA PRO A 214 24.16 -1.00 -1.15
C PRO A 214 24.61 -1.17 -2.59
N SER A 215 24.00 -0.41 -3.50
CA SER A 215 24.54 -0.25 -4.84
C SER A 215 25.94 0.33 -4.60
N ARG A 216 26.95 -0.50 -4.86
CA ARG A 216 28.36 -0.13 -4.79
C ARG A 216 28.57 1.08 -5.71
N ALA A 217 28.41 2.25 -5.16
CA ALA A 217 28.84 3.53 -5.72
C ALA A 217 29.54 4.35 -4.63
N ALA A 218 30.25 3.68 -3.72
CA ALA A 218 31.37 4.29 -3.04
C ALA A 218 32.59 4.14 -3.96
N LYS A 219 32.72 5.14 -4.85
CA LYS A 219 33.92 5.45 -5.60
C LYS A 219 35.05 5.70 -4.59
N THR A 220 35.78 4.66 -4.24
CA THR A 220 37.07 4.80 -3.55
C THR A 220 37.94 5.74 -4.39
N PRO A 221 38.53 6.81 -3.84
CA PRO A 221 39.54 7.58 -4.54
C PRO A 221 40.71 6.64 -4.80
N GLN A 222 40.84 6.20 -6.05
CA GLN A 222 42.01 5.48 -6.51
C GLN A 222 43.17 6.46 -6.46
N VAL A 223 44.01 6.32 -5.43
CA VAL A 223 45.34 6.92 -5.39
C VAL A 223 46.12 6.29 -6.54
N ASN A 224 46.41 7.08 -7.57
CA ASN A 224 47.24 6.69 -8.71
C ASN A 224 48.69 6.44 -8.24
N PRO A 225 49.27 5.24 -8.38
CA PRO A 225 50.69 5.11 -8.62
C PRO A 225 50.97 5.38 -10.09
N SER A 226 51.84 6.36 -10.35
CA SER A 226 52.41 6.67 -11.67
C SER A 226 52.88 5.40 -12.40
N PRO A 227 52.49 5.19 -13.66
CA PRO A 227 53.18 4.26 -14.53
C PRO A 227 54.33 4.97 -15.25
N GLU A 228 55.52 4.41 -15.08
CA GLU A 228 56.69 4.69 -15.91
C GLU A 228 56.37 4.50 -17.39
N ARG A 229 56.92 5.42 -18.18
CA ARG A 229 57.03 5.34 -19.64
C ARG A 229 57.65 4.01 -20.06
N THR A 230 56.97 3.29 -20.95
CA THR A 230 57.66 2.50 -21.97
C THR A 230 56.97 2.70 -23.31
N HIS A 231 57.80 3.15 -24.24
CA HIS A 231 57.55 3.51 -25.62
C HIS A 231 57.69 2.25 -26.48
N VAL A 232 56.66 1.87 -27.24
CA VAL A 232 56.72 0.88 -28.34
C VAL A 232 55.63 1.32 -29.33
N GLU A 233 56.01 2.13 -30.31
CA GLU A 233 56.21 1.76 -31.72
C GLU A 233 54.93 1.23 -32.41
N GLU A 234 54.49 2.06 -33.36
CA GLU A 234 53.42 1.87 -34.32
C GLU A 234 53.75 0.71 -35.26
N GLU A 235 52.79 -0.18 -35.49
CA GLU A 235 52.64 -0.83 -36.80
C GLU A 235 51.17 -0.77 -37.24
N ASP A 236 51.00 0.06 -38.28
CA ASP A 236 50.13 -0.11 -39.44
C ASP A 236 49.60 -1.55 -39.67
N VAL A 237 48.30 -1.67 -39.97
CA VAL A 237 47.74 -2.56 -41.01
C VAL A 237 46.21 -2.44 -40.98
N GLY A 238 45.64 -2.10 -42.15
CA GLY A 238 44.58 -2.94 -42.70
C GLY A 238 43.16 -2.40 -42.67
N GLN A 239 42.82 -1.70 -43.75
CA GLN A 239 41.48 -1.56 -44.32
C GLN A 239 40.67 -2.87 -44.31
N SER A 240 39.34 -2.81 -44.14
CA SER A 240 38.40 -3.56 -44.99
C SER A 240 36.95 -3.10 -44.80
N SER A 241 36.41 -2.63 -45.92
CA SER A 241 35.02 -2.29 -46.20
C SER A 241 34.20 -3.54 -46.50
N THR A 242 32.96 -3.62 -46.02
CA THR A 242 31.80 -4.30 -46.65
C THR A 242 30.54 -3.71 -46.02
N SER A 243 29.74 -2.83 -46.65
CA SER A 243 28.83 -3.04 -47.79
C SER A 243 28.01 -4.33 -47.68
N GLY A 244 26.73 -4.17 -47.35
CA GLY A 244 25.74 -5.24 -47.28
C GLY A 244 24.33 -4.68 -47.35
N LYS A 245 23.90 -4.35 -48.58
CA LYS A 245 22.49 -4.20 -48.97
C LYS A 245 21.82 -5.57 -48.86
N GLU A 246 20.63 -5.65 -48.28
CA GLU A 246 19.64 -6.61 -48.75
C GLU A 246 18.23 -6.04 -48.59
N ALA A 247 17.55 -5.96 -49.73
CA ALA A 247 16.13 -5.67 -49.87
C ALA A 247 15.42 -7.01 -50.04
N CYS A 248 14.30 -7.22 -49.36
CA CYS A 248 13.38 -8.30 -49.69
C CYS A 248 11.96 -7.74 -49.80
N SER A 249 11.54 -7.56 -51.05
CA SER A 249 10.13 -7.59 -51.47
C SER A 249 9.57 -9.01 -51.28
N GLY A 250 8.29 -9.12 -50.96
CA GLY A 250 7.61 -10.42 -50.95
C GLY A 250 6.11 -10.31 -50.71
N VAL A 251 5.39 -10.02 -51.81
CA VAL A 251 4.01 -10.42 -52.20
C VAL A 251 2.88 -10.28 -51.19
#